data_AF-A0A955YBA7-F1
#
_entry.id   AF-A0A955YBA7-F1
#
_cell.length_a   1.000
_cell.length_b   1.000
_cell.length_c   1.000
_cell.angle_alpha   90.00
_cell.angle_beta   90.00
_cell.angle_gamma   90.00
#
_symmetry.space_group_name_H-M   'P 1'
#
loop_
_entity.id
_entity.type
_entity.pdbx_description
1 polymer ?
#
loop_
_entity_poly.entity_id
_entity_poly.type
_entity_poly.pdbx_seq_one_letter_code
_entity_poly.pdbx_strand_id
1 'polypeptide(L)'
;MRNTTLALMLMACSGSSKTPPPAPVEAAAPSANEAVGMAVAKAMNPDVGACEDFYEYACGGWLKETTLPDDKPIVTRSFTTIYDENQEVVHGLLGKAAKEPGDDPVQQKLGTFYGSCMDTDAIEARGIEPLKPWLDKIDAIGDAKAAVALAGELQDFGPNPFFGMAVWADD
;
A
#
# COMPACT_ATOMS: atom_id res chain seq x y z
N MET A 1 -42.77 -76.49 -29.34
CA MET A 1 -42.49 -77.71 -28.54
C MET A 1 -40.98 -77.81 -28.40
N ARG A 2 -40.28 -77.79 -27.26
CA ARG A 2 -40.53 -77.84 -25.80
C ARG A 2 -39.45 -76.92 -25.18
N ASN A 3 -39.84 -75.84 -24.50
CA ASN A 3 -39.74 -75.66 -23.05
C ASN A 3 -38.86 -76.64 -22.27
N THR A 4 -37.78 -76.12 -21.67
CA THR A 4 -37.37 -76.54 -20.33
C THR A 4 -36.57 -75.45 -19.61
N THR A 5 -37.22 -74.89 -18.61
CA THR A 5 -36.73 -74.08 -17.49
C THR A 5 -35.78 -74.88 -16.60
N LEU A 6 -34.67 -74.31 -16.12
CA LEU A 6 -34.25 -74.47 -14.72
C LEU A 6 -33.14 -73.47 -14.33
N ALA A 7 -33.31 -72.90 -13.14
CA ALA A 7 -32.55 -71.80 -12.53
C ALA A 7 -31.11 -72.19 -12.14
N LEU A 8 -30.18 -71.23 -12.24
CA LEU A 8 -28.84 -71.33 -11.68
C LEU A 8 -28.53 -70.13 -10.76
N MET A 9 -28.32 -70.51 -9.51
CA MET A 9 -27.60 -69.90 -8.37
C MET A 9 -27.07 -68.46 -8.46
N LEU A 10 -27.33 -67.72 -7.36
CA LEU A 10 -26.58 -66.55 -6.91
C LEU A 10 -25.06 -66.80 -7.00
N MET A 11 -24.36 -65.90 -7.68
CA MET A 11 -22.92 -65.74 -7.55
C MET A 11 -22.63 -64.30 -7.11
N ALA A 12 -22.22 -64.17 -5.85
CA ALA A 12 -21.71 -62.93 -5.30
C ALA A 12 -20.35 -62.62 -5.94
N CYS A 13 -20.28 -61.52 -6.71
CA CYS A 13 -19.00 -60.92 -7.06
C CYS A 13 -18.64 -59.88 -5.99
N SER A 14 -17.69 -60.26 -5.15
CA SER A 14 -16.92 -59.37 -4.28
C SER A 14 -16.13 -58.39 -5.15
N GLY A 15 -16.67 -57.19 -5.34
CA GLY A 15 -15.92 -56.04 -5.83
C GLY A 15 -15.59 -55.13 -4.64
N SER A 16 -14.43 -55.31 -4.01
CA SER A 16 -13.88 -54.31 -3.10
C SER A 16 -13.44 -53.10 -3.90
N SER A 17 -14.33 -52.13 -4.12
CA SER A 17 -13.93 -50.77 -4.45
C SER A 17 -13.28 -50.17 -3.20
N LYS A 18 -11.95 -50.24 -3.11
CA LYS A 18 -11.20 -49.38 -2.19
C LYS A 18 -11.44 -47.94 -2.67
N THR A 19 -12.30 -47.22 -1.95
CA THR A 19 -12.39 -45.77 -2.07
C THR A 19 -10.99 -45.20 -1.83
N PRO A 20 -10.41 -44.44 -2.77
CA PRO A 20 -9.16 -43.73 -2.49
C PRO A 20 -9.40 -42.84 -1.26
N PRO A 21 -8.43 -42.75 -0.32
CA PRO A 21 -8.53 -41.79 0.76
C PRO A 21 -8.79 -40.40 0.15
N PRO A 22 -9.69 -39.59 0.75
CA PRO A 22 -9.93 -38.24 0.26
C PRO A 22 -8.58 -37.53 0.15
N ALA A 23 -8.35 -36.87 -0.99
CA ALA A 23 -7.18 -36.03 -1.17
C ALA A 23 -7.07 -35.08 0.03
N PRO A 24 -5.84 -34.76 0.50
CA PRO A 24 -5.67 -33.75 1.54
C PRO A 24 -6.46 -32.50 1.12
N VAL A 25 -7.44 -32.13 1.94
CA VAL A 25 -8.17 -30.89 1.72
C VAL A 25 -7.14 -29.80 2.02
N GLU A 26 -6.55 -29.25 0.97
CA GLU A 26 -5.73 -28.05 1.07
C GLU A 26 -6.65 -26.99 1.71
N ALA A 27 -6.30 -26.55 2.93
CA ALA A 27 -7.16 -25.69 3.70
C ALA A 27 -7.46 -24.44 2.87
N ALA A 28 -8.75 -24.15 2.66
CA ALA A 28 -9.16 -22.94 1.97
C ALA A 28 -8.56 -21.72 2.68
N ALA A 29 -8.08 -20.74 1.91
CA ALA A 29 -7.56 -19.50 2.47
C ALA A 29 -8.63 -18.84 3.37
N PRO A 30 -8.24 -18.24 4.50
CA PRO A 30 -9.18 -17.60 5.41
C PRO A 30 -9.95 -16.48 4.69
N SER A 31 -11.22 -16.34 5.02
CA SER A 31 -12.01 -15.18 4.61
C SER A 31 -11.40 -13.89 5.16
N ALA A 32 -11.75 -12.74 4.57
CA ALA A 32 -11.25 -11.44 5.02
C ALA A 32 -11.53 -11.20 6.53
N ASN A 33 -12.70 -11.62 7.01
CA ASN A 33 -13.06 -11.49 8.42
C ASN A 33 -12.23 -12.39 9.33
N GLU A 34 -11.92 -13.62 8.89
CA GLU A 34 -11.05 -14.53 9.64
C GLU A 34 -9.61 -14.01 9.68
N ALA A 35 -9.11 -13.46 8.58
CA ALA A 35 -7.79 -12.83 8.52
C ALA A 35 -7.69 -11.64 9.48
N VAL A 36 -8.71 -10.78 9.51
CA VAL A 36 -8.79 -9.67 10.47
C VAL A 36 -8.82 -10.18 11.91
N GLY A 37 -9.63 -11.21 12.20
CA GLY A 37 -9.70 -11.82 13.52
C GLY A 37 -8.35 -12.37 14.01
N MET A 38 -7.63 -13.07 13.14
CA MET A 38 -6.28 -13.57 13.44
C MET A 38 -5.28 -12.42 13.65
N ALA A 39 -5.32 -11.38 12.82
CA ALA A 39 -4.44 -10.22 12.95
C ALA A 39 -4.68 -9.43 14.25
N VAL A 40 -5.93 -9.35 14.72
CA VAL A 40 -6.27 -8.77 16.02
C VAL A 40 -5.74 -9.66 17.14
N ALA A 41 -6.03 -10.96 17.12
CA ALA A 41 -5.58 -11.89 18.15
C ALA A 41 -4.04 -11.90 18.31
N LYS A 42 -3.29 -11.83 17.19
CA LYS A 42 -1.82 -11.76 17.21
C LYS A 42 -1.28 -10.49 17.90
N ALA A 43 -1.99 -9.37 17.79
CA ALA A 43 -1.52 -8.10 18.31
C ALA A 43 -1.73 -7.93 19.83
N MET A 44 -2.64 -8.72 20.40
CA MET A 44 -3.03 -8.64 21.81
C MET A 44 -1.98 -9.25 22.74
N ASN A 45 -1.90 -8.73 23.97
CA ASN A 45 -1.19 -9.35 25.09
C ASN A 45 -2.22 -9.77 26.16
N PRO A 46 -2.69 -11.03 26.14
CA PRO A 46 -3.74 -11.49 27.07
C PRO A 46 -3.27 -11.65 28.52
N ASP A 47 -1.96 -11.51 28.80
CA ASP A 47 -1.40 -11.61 30.15
C ASP A 47 -1.67 -10.35 30.99
N VAL A 48 -2.08 -9.24 30.35
CA VAL A 48 -2.40 -7.97 31.02
C VAL A 48 -3.91 -7.80 31.10
N GLY A 49 -4.43 -7.42 32.26
CA GLY A 49 -5.86 -7.19 32.43
C GLY A 49 -6.36 -6.03 31.56
N ALA A 50 -7.37 -6.28 30.71
CA ALA A 50 -7.94 -5.25 29.83
C ALA A 50 -8.50 -4.02 30.58
N CYS A 51 -8.93 -4.18 31.83
CA CYS A 51 -9.39 -3.08 32.68
C CYS A 51 -8.27 -2.33 33.40
N GLU A 52 -7.04 -2.85 33.38
CA GLU A 52 -5.87 -2.27 34.04
C GLU A 52 -5.07 -1.42 33.06
N ASP A 53 -4.72 -2.00 31.91
CA ASP A 53 -4.08 -1.31 30.79
C ASP A 53 -4.61 -1.88 29.47
N PHE A 54 -5.62 -1.21 28.91
CA PHE A 54 -6.24 -1.65 27.68
C PHE A 54 -5.31 -1.54 26.47
N TYR A 55 -4.35 -0.60 26.49
CA TYR A 55 -3.42 -0.43 25.37
C TYR A 55 -2.43 -1.58 25.31
N GLU A 56 -1.83 -1.95 26.44
CA GLU A 56 -0.96 -3.13 26.51
C GLU A 56 -1.75 -4.42 26.22
N TYR A 57 -2.97 -4.58 26.76
CA TYR A 57 -3.81 -5.74 26.43
C TYR A 57 -4.12 -5.85 24.92
N ALA A 58 -4.47 -4.74 24.27
CA ALA A 58 -4.88 -4.76 22.86
C ALA A 58 -3.71 -4.76 21.87
N CYS A 59 -2.57 -4.15 22.22
CA CYS A 59 -1.46 -3.87 21.32
C CYS A 59 -0.11 -4.44 21.78
N GLY A 60 0.00 -4.95 23.01
CA GLY A 60 1.27 -5.35 23.61
C GLY A 60 2.00 -6.46 22.87
N GLY A 61 1.27 -7.36 22.20
CA GLY A 61 1.86 -8.35 21.31
C GLY A 61 2.54 -7.70 20.10
N TRP A 62 1.85 -6.74 19.47
CA TRP A 62 2.40 -5.97 18.35
C TRP A 62 3.60 -5.09 18.76
N LEU A 63 3.55 -4.46 19.95
CA LEU A 63 4.64 -3.63 20.46
C LEU A 63 5.93 -4.44 20.69
N LYS A 64 5.80 -5.69 21.12
CA LYS A 64 6.95 -6.59 21.33
C LYS A 64 7.60 -7.04 20.02
N GLU A 65 6.81 -7.22 18.96
CA GLU A 65 7.30 -7.69 17.66
C GLU A 65 7.77 -6.56 16.73
N THR A 66 7.23 -5.34 16.90
CA THR A 66 7.45 -4.26 15.94
C THR A 66 8.73 -3.49 16.25
N THR A 67 9.57 -3.36 15.23
CA THR A 67 10.74 -2.47 15.24
C THR A 67 10.43 -1.19 14.47
N LEU A 68 10.95 -0.06 14.94
CA LEU A 68 10.90 1.19 14.19
C LEU A 68 11.85 1.11 12.98
N PRO A 69 11.35 1.25 11.74
CA PRO A 69 12.21 1.32 10.56
C PRO A 69 13.09 2.56 10.55
N ASP A 70 14.28 2.47 9.94
CA ASP A 70 15.26 3.57 9.90
C ASP A 70 14.74 4.83 9.16
N ASP A 71 13.77 4.66 8.27
CA ASP A 71 13.16 5.71 7.46
C ASP A 71 11.91 6.34 8.11
N LYS A 72 11.48 5.86 9.28
CA LYS A 72 10.24 6.31 9.93
C LYS A 72 10.50 6.79 11.36
N PRO A 73 10.02 7.99 11.73
CA PRO A 73 10.09 8.46 13.12
C PRO A 73 9.03 7.82 14.02
N ILE A 74 7.97 7.24 13.44
CA ILE A 74 6.86 6.60 14.14
C ILE A 74 6.25 5.48 13.30
N VAL A 75 5.84 4.40 13.96
CA VAL A 75 4.99 3.36 13.38
C VAL A 75 3.78 3.11 14.26
N THR A 76 2.63 2.90 13.62
CA THR A 76 1.38 2.51 14.27
C THR A 76 0.83 1.28 13.60
N ARG A 77 0.26 0.36 14.39
CA ARG A 77 -0.30 -0.88 13.87
C ARG A 77 -1.36 -0.65 12.79
N SER A 78 -2.24 0.33 13.00
CA SER A 78 -3.37 0.59 12.13
C SER A 78 -3.00 1.45 10.93
N PHE A 79 -2.59 2.71 11.15
CA PHE A 79 -2.52 3.69 10.07
C PHE A 79 -1.25 3.59 9.25
N THR A 80 -0.10 3.33 9.88
CA THR A 80 1.17 3.23 9.15
C THR A 80 1.19 2.02 8.23
N THR A 81 0.75 0.85 8.72
CA THR A 81 0.66 -0.37 7.90
C THR A 81 -0.23 -0.16 6.68
N ILE A 82 -1.44 0.36 6.88
CA ILE A 82 -2.38 0.61 5.78
C ILE A 82 -1.83 1.65 4.81
N TYR A 83 -1.17 2.69 5.31
CA TYR A 83 -0.54 3.69 4.48
C TYR A 83 0.54 3.07 3.60
N ASP A 84 1.45 2.29 4.18
CA ASP A 84 2.56 1.65 3.45
C ASP A 84 2.02 0.66 2.39
N GLU A 85 1.05 -0.18 2.74
CA GLU A 85 0.40 -1.09 1.77
C GLU A 85 -0.28 -0.32 0.62
N ASN A 86 -0.94 0.80 0.92
CA ASN A 86 -1.52 1.65 -0.11
C ASN A 86 -0.45 2.31 -0.99
N GLN A 87 0.67 2.75 -0.40
CA GLN A 87 1.79 3.30 -1.19
C GLN A 87 2.31 2.25 -2.18
N GLU A 88 2.49 1.00 -1.76
CA GLU A 88 2.91 -0.07 -2.67
C GLU A 88 1.95 -0.26 -3.86
N VAL A 89 0.64 -0.22 -3.60
CA VAL A 89 -0.36 -0.27 -4.68
C VAL A 89 -0.23 0.94 -5.61
N VAL A 90 -0.10 2.14 -5.05
CA VAL A 90 0.05 3.39 -5.84
C VAL A 90 1.35 3.37 -6.67
N HIS A 91 2.47 2.97 -6.08
CA HIS A 91 3.75 2.80 -6.76
C HIS A 91 3.65 1.80 -7.92
N GLY A 92 2.95 0.67 -7.71
CA GLY A 92 2.70 -0.31 -8.76
C GLY A 92 1.88 0.27 -9.93
N LEU A 93 0.80 1.01 -9.61
CA LEU A 93 -0.06 1.65 -10.61
C LEU A 93 0.68 2.72 -11.41
N LEU A 94 1.39 3.63 -10.74
CA LEU A 94 2.14 4.72 -11.38
C LEU A 94 3.36 4.20 -12.13
N GLY A 95 4.04 3.17 -11.60
CA GLY A 95 5.12 2.48 -12.29
C GLY A 95 4.66 1.78 -13.56
N LYS A 96 3.46 1.20 -13.55
CA LYS A 96 2.84 0.68 -14.78
C LYS A 96 2.51 1.82 -15.75
N ALA A 97 1.89 2.90 -15.28
CA ALA A 97 1.55 4.05 -16.12
C ALA A 97 2.80 4.68 -16.77
N ALA A 98 3.94 4.70 -16.08
CA ALA A 98 5.21 5.19 -16.62
C ALA A 98 5.80 4.30 -17.72
N LYS A 99 5.60 2.98 -17.63
CA LYS A 99 6.12 2.00 -18.61
C LYS A 99 5.17 1.76 -19.77
N GLU A 100 3.88 1.75 -19.50
CA GLU A 100 2.79 1.35 -20.39
C GLU A 100 1.62 2.35 -20.28
N PRO A 101 1.81 3.61 -20.71
CA PRO A 101 0.82 4.67 -20.47
C PRO A 101 -0.49 4.49 -21.24
N GLY A 102 -0.49 3.69 -22.31
CA GLY A 102 -1.64 3.54 -23.21
C GLY A 102 -2.04 4.87 -23.86
N ASP A 103 -3.31 4.97 -24.26
CA ASP A 103 -3.85 6.13 -24.99
C ASP A 103 -4.61 7.12 -24.10
N ASP A 104 -4.80 6.82 -22.80
CA ASP A 104 -5.46 7.73 -21.87
C ASP A 104 -4.53 8.91 -21.51
N PRO A 105 -4.91 10.17 -21.83
CA PRO A 105 -4.09 11.33 -21.51
C PRO A 105 -3.82 11.51 -20.02
N VAL A 106 -4.71 11.03 -19.13
CA VAL A 106 -4.49 11.09 -17.68
C VAL A 106 -3.39 10.12 -17.28
N GLN A 107 -3.42 8.88 -17.76
CA GLN A 107 -2.37 7.89 -17.50
C GLN A 107 -1.02 8.34 -18.04
N GLN A 108 -0.98 8.93 -19.24
CA GLN A 108 0.25 9.50 -19.81
C GLN A 108 0.87 10.59 -18.91
N LYS A 109 0.04 11.50 -18.38
CA LYS A 109 0.52 12.54 -17.45
C LYS A 109 1.02 11.95 -16.13
N LEU A 110 0.27 11.01 -15.55
CA LEU A 110 0.66 10.34 -14.30
C LEU A 110 1.96 9.56 -14.46
N GLY A 111 2.09 8.79 -15.55
CA GLY A 111 3.30 8.04 -15.87
C GLY A 111 4.51 8.94 -16.10
N THR A 112 4.32 10.05 -16.85
CA THR A 112 5.40 11.03 -17.08
C THR A 112 5.85 11.70 -15.79
N PHE A 113 4.90 12.12 -14.94
CA PHE A 113 5.20 12.78 -13.67
C PHE A 113 5.89 11.85 -12.68
N TYR A 114 5.38 10.62 -12.53
CA TYR A 114 6.02 9.63 -11.68
C TYR A 114 7.41 9.25 -12.21
N GLY A 115 7.53 9.00 -13.52
CA GLY A 115 8.79 8.65 -14.17
C GLY A 115 9.87 9.72 -13.99
N SER A 116 9.51 11.01 -14.09
CA SER A 116 10.48 12.10 -13.88
C SER A 116 10.99 12.20 -12.44
N CYS A 117 10.18 11.79 -11.46
CA CYS A 117 10.59 11.71 -10.05
C CYS A 117 11.51 10.51 -9.79
N MET A 118 11.26 9.38 -10.45
CA MET A 118 12.03 8.15 -10.24
C MET A 118 13.37 8.09 -10.99
N ASP A 119 13.60 8.97 -11.97
CA ASP A 119 14.84 9.04 -12.75
C ASP A 119 15.95 9.79 -12.00
N THR A 120 16.52 9.10 -11.01
CA THR A 120 17.61 9.62 -10.16
C THR A 120 18.87 9.96 -10.96
N ASP A 121 19.21 9.20 -12.01
CA ASP A 121 20.36 9.49 -12.86
C ASP A 121 20.20 10.86 -13.56
N ALA A 122 19.01 11.16 -14.10
CA ALA A 122 18.73 12.45 -14.70
C ALA A 122 18.71 13.59 -13.66
N ILE A 123 18.24 13.33 -12.44
CA ILE A 123 18.26 14.30 -11.34
C ILE A 123 19.70 14.64 -10.96
N GLU A 124 20.53 13.63 -10.69
CA GLU A 124 21.94 13.80 -10.30
C GLU A 124 22.76 14.47 -11.41
N ALA A 125 22.52 14.10 -12.68
CA ALA A 125 23.20 14.71 -13.81
C ALA A 125 22.87 16.21 -13.98
N ARG A 126 21.65 16.65 -13.60
CA ARG A 126 21.25 18.06 -13.65
C ARG A 126 21.72 18.85 -12.43
N GLY A 127 21.93 18.19 -11.29
CA GLY A 127 22.33 18.82 -10.05
C GLY A 127 21.48 20.05 -9.72
N ILE A 128 22.12 21.17 -9.40
CA ILE A 128 21.44 22.42 -9.04
C ILE A 128 21.07 23.31 -10.23
N GLU A 129 21.38 22.94 -11.47
CA GLU A 129 21.14 23.79 -12.64
C GLU A 129 19.69 24.31 -12.73
N PRO A 130 18.63 23.49 -12.47
CA PRO A 130 17.25 23.98 -12.51
C PRO A 130 16.92 25.06 -11.46
N LEU A 131 17.71 25.16 -10.39
CA LEU A 131 17.50 26.13 -9.30
C LEU A 131 18.22 27.46 -9.54
N LYS A 132 19.27 27.48 -10.37
CA LYS A 132 20.10 28.69 -10.57
C LYS A 132 19.30 29.94 -10.95
N PRO A 133 18.31 29.91 -11.86
CA PRO A 133 17.55 31.12 -12.19
C PRO A 133 16.81 31.72 -10.99
N TRP A 134 16.40 30.89 -10.03
CA TRP A 134 15.75 31.34 -8.81
C TRP A 134 16.75 31.90 -7.80
N LEU A 135 17.91 31.25 -7.66
CA LEU A 135 19.00 31.74 -6.82
C LEU A 135 19.51 33.09 -7.33
N ASP A 136 19.69 33.25 -8.64
CA ASP A 136 20.12 34.52 -9.26
C ASP A 136 19.13 35.66 -8.97
N LYS A 137 17.81 35.36 -8.99
CA LYS A 137 16.77 36.34 -8.63
C LYS A 137 16.82 36.72 -7.15
N ILE A 138 17.11 35.75 -6.27
CA ILE A 138 17.25 35.99 -4.83
C ILE A 138 18.48 36.87 -4.57
N ASP A 139 19.61 36.56 -5.20
CA ASP A 139 20.86 37.32 -5.06
C ASP A 139 20.75 38.76 -5.58
N ALA A 140 19.86 38.99 -6.55
CA ALA A 140 19.58 40.32 -7.12
C ALA A 140 18.66 41.19 -6.24
N ILE A 141 18.14 40.70 -5.11
CA ILE A 141 17.27 41.48 -4.22
C ILE A 141 18.07 42.62 -3.59
N GLY A 142 17.76 43.86 -3.97
CA GLY A 142 18.37 45.06 -3.40
C GLY A 142 17.56 45.74 -2.29
N ASP A 143 16.27 45.44 -2.18
CA ASP A 143 15.38 46.08 -1.21
C ASP A 143 14.15 45.21 -0.85
N ALA A 144 13.40 45.67 0.15
CA ALA A 144 12.20 44.97 0.63
C ALA A 144 11.09 44.88 -0.43
N LYS A 145 11.01 45.85 -1.36
CA LYS A 145 9.99 45.83 -2.41
C LYS A 145 10.30 44.72 -3.42
N ALA A 146 11.57 44.58 -3.82
CA ALA A 146 12.04 43.50 -4.67
C ALA A 146 11.85 42.13 -4.00
N ALA A 147 12.11 42.05 -2.68
CA ALA A 147 11.88 40.81 -1.92
C ALA A 147 10.41 40.38 -1.94
N VAL A 148 9.47 41.31 -1.70
CA VAL A 148 8.02 41.01 -1.73
C VAL A 148 7.55 40.67 -3.14
N ALA A 149 8.11 41.32 -4.18
CA ALA A 149 7.78 40.99 -5.56
C ALA A 149 8.22 39.56 -5.94
N LEU A 150 9.45 39.17 -5.59
CA LEU A 150 9.92 37.81 -5.83
C LEU A 150 9.17 36.77 -5.00
N ALA A 151 8.77 37.11 -3.77
CA ALA A 151 7.94 36.25 -2.95
C ALA A 151 6.61 35.89 -3.64
N GLY A 152 5.97 36.88 -4.29
CA GLY A 152 4.77 36.64 -5.07
C GLY A 152 5.01 35.70 -6.25
N GLU A 153 6.10 35.89 -7.00
CA GLU A 153 6.44 34.99 -8.12
C GLU A 153 6.74 33.57 -7.64
N LEU A 154 7.44 33.41 -6.50
CA LEU A 154 7.73 32.11 -5.93
C LEU A 154 6.48 31.35 -5.50
N GLN A 155 5.44 32.04 -5.02
CA GLN A 155 4.17 31.41 -4.63
C GLN A 155 3.48 30.69 -5.80
N ASP A 156 3.65 31.15 -7.05
CA ASP A 156 3.11 30.48 -8.24
C ASP A 156 3.82 29.14 -8.53
N PHE A 157 5.06 28.98 -8.05
CA PHE A 157 5.87 27.78 -8.24
C PHE A 157 5.91 26.85 -7.01
N GLY A 158 5.25 27.24 -5.92
CA GLY A 158 5.10 26.44 -4.70
C GLY A 158 5.79 26.98 -3.45
N PRO A 159 7.03 27.54 -3.51
CA PRO A 159 7.66 28.14 -2.33
C PRO A 159 6.84 29.29 -1.75
N ASN A 160 6.72 29.34 -0.42
CA ASN A 160 5.81 30.25 0.27
C ASN A 160 6.54 31.14 1.29
N PRO A 161 7.44 32.04 0.85
CA PRO A 161 8.20 32.89 1.76
C PRO A 161 7.31 33.96 2.39
N PHE A 162 7.64 34.32 3.64
CA PHE A 162 7.01 35.36 4.47
C PHE A 162 5.58 35.09 4.94
N PHE A 163 4.64 34.80 4.04
CA PHE A 163 3.22 34.64 4.38
C PHE A 163 2.58 33.56 3.52
N GLY A 164 1.77 32.69 4.15
CA GLY A 164 1.01 31.67 3.45
C GLY A 164 -0.31 32.19 2.90
N MET A 165 -0.53 32.03 1.60
CA MET A 165 -1.80 32.36 0.94
C MET A 165 -2.61 31.09 0.66
N ALA A 166 -3.90 31.11 0.97
CA ALA A 166 -4.84 30.04 0.66
C ALA A 166 -6.26 30.61 0.49
N VAL A 167 -7.08 29.93 -0.30
CA VAL A 167 -8.49 30.28 -0.52
C VAL A 167 -9.36 29.18 0.09
N TRP A 168 -10.28 29.58 0.95
CA TRP A 168 -11.25 28.70 1.61
C TRP A 168 -12.66 29.24 1.37
N ALA A 169 -13.67 28.38 1.57
CA ALA A 169 -15.05 28.85 1.58
C ALA A 169 -15.24 29.84 2.75
N ASP A 170 -15.99 30.91 2.51
CA ASP A 170 -16.54 31.75 3.57
C ASP A 170 -17.77 31.03 4.16
N ASP A 171 -18.00 31.18 5.46
CA ASP A 171 -19.08 30.48 6.20
C ASP A 171 -20.49 30.99 5.82
#